data_AF-I3ZLY9-F1
#
_entry.id   AF-I3ZLY9-F1
#
_cell.length_a   1.000
_cell.length_b   1.000
_cell.length_c   1.000
_cell.angle_alpha   90.00
_cell.angle_beta   90.00
_cell.angle_gamma   90.00
#
_symmetry.space_group_name_H-M   'P 1'
#
loop_
_entity.id
_entity.type
_entity.pdbx_description
1 polymer ?
#
loop_
_entity_poly.entity_id
_entity_poly.type
_entity_poly.pdbx_seq_one_letter_code
_entity_poly.pdbx_strand_id
1 'polypeptide(L)'
;MAEADKQNFWTTIPGILTGLAAVLTAASGFWLAVHNRAAEASDPANHAPIVTADSRPAPDAPVATTATNPLSPPAPVPATANAGKQGSVTLRSRAGDTTQLSLKSFKHNMTEDTIQLTSGQTIAFEKIHQLDYLTVDGDAHTIGLKLTLTDGRVVDGTIASNYAYKGESDLGPFTIFVQDVKQIVFNR
;
A
#
# COMPACT_ATOMS: atom_id res chain seq x y z
N MET A 1 -32.79 -57.46 30.20
CA MET A 1 -31.62 -56.56 30.08
C MET A 1 -31.80 -55.77 28.79
N ALA A 2 -31.58 -54.46 28.84
CA ALA A 2 -32.18 -53.45 27.97
C ALA A 2 -31.72 -53.49 26.50
N GLU A 3 -32.67 -53.42 25.57
CA GLU A 3 -32.47 -52.98 24.19
C GLU A 3 -32.44 -51.44 24.18
N ALA A 4 -31.39 -50.86 23.60
CA ALA A 4 -31.23 -49.42 23.45
C ALA A 4 -31.66 -49.00 22.04
N ASP A 5 -32.59 -48.05 22.00
CA ASP A 5 -33.11 -47.38 20.81
C ASP A 5 -32.00 -46.79 19.92
N LYS A 6 -31.96 -47.25 18.66
CA LYS A 6 -31.20 -46.61 17.58
C LYS A 6 -31.98 -45.39 17.07
N GLN A 7 -31.75 -44.24 17.67
CA GLN A 7 -32.27 -42.98 17.15
C GLN A 7 -31.51 -42.54 15.89
N ASN A 8 -32.28 -42.26 14.84
CA ASN A 8 -31.82 -41.95 13.49
C ASN A 8 -31.09 -40.59 13.45
N PHE A 9 -29.77 -40.63 13.31
CA PHE A 9 -28.90 -39.47 13.05
C PHE A 9 -29.27 -38.70 11.77
N TRP A 10 -30.04 -39.30 10.88
CA TRP A 10 -30.41 -38.72 9.58
C TRP A 10 -31.60 -37.76 9.62
N THR A 11 -32.29 -37.60 10.76
CA THR A 11 -33.54 -36.81 10.83
C THR A 11 -33.33 -35.38 11.33
N THR A 12 -32.13 -35.00 11.79
CA THR A 12 -31.87 -33.67 12.40
C THR A 12 -31.09 -32.69 11.50
N ILE A 13 -30.69 -33.13 10.30
CA ILE A 13 -29.89 -32.34 9.36
C ILE A 13 -30.66 -31.18 8.68
N PRO A 14 -31.97 -31.28 8.35
CA PRO A 14 -32.65 -30.20 7.62
C PRO A 14 -32.79 -28.90 8.42
N GLY A 15 -33.02 -28.97 9.74
CA GLY A 15 -33.29 -27.79 10.56
C GLY A 15 -32.07 -26.90 10.85
N ILE A 16 -30.89 -27.52 11.00
CA ILE A 16 -29.64 -26.80 11.32
C ILE A 16 -29.19 -25.95 10.12
N LEU A 17 -29.39 -26.45 8.89
CA LEU A 17 -29.06 -25.72 7.67
C LEU A 17 -29.92 -24.47 7.48
N THR A 18 -31.23 -24.56 7.76
CA THR A 18 -32.13 -23.39 7.68
C THR A 18 -31.80 -22.34 8.74
N GLY A 19 -31.44 -22.77 9.96
CA GLY A 19 -30.99 -21.87 11.02
C GLY A 19 -29.72 -21.09 10.65
N LEU A 20 -28.74 -21.74 10.04
CA LEU A 20 -27.50 -21.11 9.57
C LEU A 20 -27.74 -20.07 8.48
N ALA A 21 -28.64 -20.35 7.52
CA ALA A 21 -28.99 -19.39 6.47
C ALA A 21 -29.66 -18.11 7.03
N ALA A 22 -30.52 -18.26 8.04
CA ALA A 22 -31.15 -17.11 8.71
C ALA A 22 -30.11 -16.25 9.46
N VAL A 23 -29.15 -16.87 10.14
CA VAL A 23 -28.07 -16.15 10.84
C VAL A 23 -27.18 -15.38 9.87
N LEU A 24 -26.78 -16.01 8.75
CA LEU A 24 -25.95 -15.35 7.73
C LEU A 24 -26.68 -14.18 7.06
N THR A 25 -27.98 -14.31 6.82
CA THR A 25 -28.81 -13.24 6.25
C THR A 25 -28.94 -12.06 7.21
N ALA A 26 -29.17 -12.33 8.51
CA ALA A 26 -29.24 -11.30 9.54
C ALA A 26 -27.89 -10.58 9.73
N ALA A 27 -26.77 -11.31 9.73
CA ALA A 27 -25.43 -10.74 9.84
C ALA A 27 -25.09 -9.83 8.64
N SER A 28 -25.48 -10.24 7.43
CA SER A 28 -25.25 -9.44 6.21
C SER A 28 -26.08 -8.15 6.21
N GLY A 29 -27.35 -8.22 6.62
CA GLY A 29 -28.22 -7.05 6.75
C GLY A 29 -27.72 -6.07 7.83
N PHE A 30 -27.20 -6.59 8.95
CA PHE A 30 -26.62 -5.77 10.01
C PHE A 30 -25.35 -5.04 9.54
N TRP A 31 -24.48 -5.71 8.78
CA TRP A 31 -23.27 -5.09 8.23
C TRP A 31 -23.59 -3.91 7.30
N LEU A 32 -24.59 -4.06 6.43
CA LEU A 32 -25.09 -3.01 5.54
C LEU A 32 -25.70 -1.82 6.31
N ALA A 33 -26.45 -2.09 7.38
CA ALA A 33 -27.07 -1.04 8.20
C ALA A 33 -26.02 -0.18 8.94
N VAL A 34 -24.89 -0.76 9.34
CA VAL A 34 -23.80 -0.02 10.02
C VAL A 34 -22.96 0.78 9.02
N HIS A 35 -22.70 0.25 7.82
CA HIS A 35 -21.83 0.92 6.84
C HIS A 35 -22.52 1.99 6.00
N ASN A 36 -23.86 1.95 5.84
CA ASN A 36 -24.59 2.97 5.07
C ASN A 36 -24.97 4.24 5.86
N ARG A 37 -24.53 4.39 7.12
CA ARG A 37 -24.81 5.61 7.91
C ARG A 37 -23.95 6.83 7.56
N ALA A 38 -23.13 6.78 6.52
CA ALA A 38 -22.20 7.86 6.16
C ALA A 38 -22.64 8.74 4.96
N ALA A 39 -23.83 8.54 4.38
CA ALA A 39 -24.23 9.27 3.17
C ALA A 39 -25.63 9.89 3.31
N GLU A 40 -25.80 10.88 4.18
CA GLU A 40 -26.92 11.83 4.08
C GLU A 40 -26.58 13.15 4.80
N ALA A 41 -25.90 14.04 4.09
CA ALA A 41 -25.89 15.48 4.34
C ALA A 41 -25.40 16.20 3.06
N SER A 42 -26.18 16.09 1.98
CA SER A 42 -26.00 16.91 0.79
C SER A 42 -26.86 18.16 0.92
N ASP A 43 -26.21 19.25 1.28
CA ASP A 43 -26.72 20.62 1.37
C ASP A 43 -27.18 21.13 -0.02
N PRO A 44 -28.45 21.55 -0.21
CA PRO A 44 -28.92 22.10 -1.48
C PRO A 44 -28.73 23.62 -1.52
N ALA A 45 -27.49 24.12 -1.59
CA ALA A 45 -27.25 25.56 -1.74
C ALA A 45 -25.88 25.92 -2.31
N ASN A 46 -25.66 25.72 -3.63
CA ASN A 46 -24.87 26.67 -4.42
C ASN A 46 -24.93 26.37 -5.93
N HIS A 47 -25.98 26.85 -6.59
CA HIS A 47 -25.90 27.12 -8.02
C HIS A 47 -25.47 28.58 -8.21
N ALA A 48 -24.21 28.79 -8.59
CA ALA A 48 -23.76 30.06 -9.16
C ALA A 48 -23.52 29.86 -10.68
N PRO A 49 -24.00 30.78 -11.53
CA PRO A 49 -23.85 30.67 -12.98
C PRO A 49 -22.42 31.04 -13.41
N ILE A 50 -21.87 30.23 -14.32
CA ILE A 50 -20.59 30.48 -15.00
C ILE A 50 -20.82 31.61 -16.01
N VAL A 51 -20.19 32.76 -15.76
CA VAL A 51 -20.15 33.90 -16.70
C VAL A 51 -19.07 33.61 -17.75
N THR A 52 -19.52 33.43 -18.99
CA THR A 52 -18.72 33.46 -20.21
C THR A 52 -18.29 34.89 -20.50
N ALA A 53 -16.98 35.14 -20.54
CA ALA A 53 -16.36 36.36 -21.04
C ALA A 53 -14.93 35.99 -21.46
N ASP A 54 -14.30 36.52 -22.49
CA ASP A 54 -14.72 37.25 -23.69
C ASP A 54 -13.46 37.18 -24.57
N SER A 55 -13.65 37.05 -25.88
CA SER A 55 -12.56 36.96 -26.86
C SER A 55 -11.90 38.33 -27.04
N ARG A 56 -10.58 38.42 -26.90
CA ARG A 56 -9.83 39.57 -27.45
C ARG A 56 -8.49 39.14 -28.06
N PRO A 57 -8.28 39.40 -29.36
CA PRO A 57 -6.99 39.23 -30.01
C PRO A 57 -6.17 40.53 -30.11
N ALA A 58 -4.86 40.34 -30.32
CA ALA A 58 -3.82 41.25 -30.86
C ALA A 58 -3.15 42.26 -29.89
N PRO A 59 -1.90 42.75 -30.16
CA PRO A 59 -1.10 42.63 -31.39
C PRO A 59 0.39 42.24 -31.24
N ASP A 60 1.00 41.87 -32.39
CA ASP A 60 2.43 41.75 -32.64
C ASP A 60 3.21 43.06 -32.45
N ALA A 61 4.45 42.98 -31.95
CA ALA A 61 5.56 43.91 -32.21
C ALA A 61 6.92 43.37 -31.67
N PRO A 62 8.09 43.82 -32.20
CA PRO A 62 9.20 42.93 -32.51
C PRO A 62 10.61 43.31 -31.94
N VAL A 63 11.57 42.39 -32.20
CA VAL A 63 13.04 42.53 -32.36
C VAL A 63 14.00 42.58 -31.14
N ALA A 64 14.84 41.52 -31.08
CA ALA A 64 16.28 41.36 -30.74
C ALA A 64 16.90 41.98 -29.48
N THR A 65 17.75 41.21 -28.78
CA THR A 65 19.23 41.30 -28.90
C THR A 65 19.93 40.12 -28.19
N THR A 66 20.85 39.53 -28.94
CA THR A 66 21.99 38.66 -28.67
C THR A 66 22.57 38.67 -27.23
N ALA A 67 22.74 37.48 -26.64
CA ALA A 67 23.88 37.16 -25.76
C ALA A 67 24.22 35.67 -25.89
N THR A 68 25.17 35.37 -26.78
CA THR A 68 25.90 34.12 -26.87
C THR A 68 26.74 33.93 -25.62
N ASN A 69 26.25 33.11 -24.67
CA ASN A 69 27.06 32.65 -23.55
C ASN A 69 27.80 31.37 -23.99
N PRO A 70 29.14 31.30 -23.96
CA PRO A 70 29.87 30.11 -24.36
C PRO A 70 29.51 28.94 -23.45
N LEU A 71 29.16 27.83 -24.10
CA LEU A 71 29.00 26.50 -23.52
C LEU A 71 30.16 26.23 -22.54
N SER A 72 29.87 26.29 -21.25
CA SER A 72 30.62 25.47 -20.30
C SER A 72 30.28 24.02 -20.62
N PRO A 73 31.26 23.12 -20.75
CA PRO A 73 30.98 21.69 -20.79
C PRO A 73 30.10 21.36 -19.59
N PRO A 74 29.00 20.59 -19.76
CA PRO A 74 28.25 20.11 -18.61
C PRO A 74 29.25 19.41 -17.71
N ALA A 75 29.41 19.92 -16.48
CA ALA A 75 30.14 19.22 -15.45
C ALA A 75 29.56 17.79 -15.41
N PRO A 76 30.40 16.74 -15.38
CA PRO A 76 29.90 15.39 -15.23
C PRO A 76 29.04 15.39 -13.98
N VAL A 77 27.73 15.28 -14.18
CA VAL A 77 26.79 15.03 -13.09
C VAL A 77 27.37 13.78 -12.42
N PRO A 78 27.76 13.82 -11.14
CA PRO A 78 28.15 12.60 -10.47
C PRO A 78 26.95 11.68 -10.62
N ALA A 79 27.09 10.66 -11.47
CA ALA A 79 26.18 9.53 -11.46
C ALA A 79 26.18 9.11 -10.00
N THR A 80 25.05 9.32 -9.32
CA THR A 80 24.85 8.87 -7.96
C THR A 80 25.03 7.37 -7.98
N ALA A 81 26.28 6.98 -7.75
CA ALA A 81 26.73 5.62 -7.62
C ALA A 81 26.18 5.13 -6.30
N ASN A 82 24.96 4.59 -6.35
CA ASN A 82 24.57 3.41 -5.61
C ASN A 82 23.23 2.87 -6.14
N ALA A 83 23.18 2.57 -7.43
CA ALA A 83 22.35 1.48 -7.97
C ALA A 83 22.96 0.11 -7.57
N GLY A 84 23.42 0.01 -6.31
CA GLY A 84 24.44 -0.91 -5.83
C GLY A 84 23.84 -2.09 -5.10
N LYS A 85 22.92 -2.80 -5.76
CA LYS A 85 22.72 -4.26 -5.75
C LYS A 85 21.37 -4.54 -6.39
N GLN A 86 21.44 -5.00 -7.64
CA GLN A 86 20.31 -5.59 -8.37
C GLN A 86 19.83 -6.81 -7.58
N GLY A 87 18.90 -6.60 -6.66
CA GLY A 87 18.20 -7.66 -5.94
C GLY A 87 16.88 -7.97 -6.62
N SER A 88 16.39 -9.20 -6.46
CA SER A 88 14.97 -9.45 -6.67
C SER A 88 14.25 -9.35 -5.35
N VAL A 89 13.02 -8.89 -5.36
CA VAL A 89 12.16 -8.91 -4.17
C VAL A 89 10.96 -9.80 -4.44
N THR A 90 10.67 -10.67 -3.47
CA THR A 90 9.43 -11.42 -3.44
C THR A 90 8.46 -10.69 -2.52
N LEU A 91 7.36 -10.22 -3.10
CA LEU A 91 6.26 -9.60 -2.38
C LEU A 91 5.14 -10.59 -2.21
N ARG A 92 4.56 -10.61 -1.02
CA ARG A 92 3.33 -11.34 -0.72
C ARG A 92 2.26 -10.36 -0.26
N SER A 93 1.15 -10.29 -0.99
CA SER A 93 0.01 -9.46 -0.63
C SER A 93 -0.72 -10.03 0.59
N ARG A 94 -1.51 -9.20 1.27
CA ARG A 94 -2.43 -9.71 2.32
C ARG A 94 -3.50 -10.64 1.77
N ALA A 95 -3.88 -10.49 0.50
CA ALA A 95 -4.79 -11.40 -0.20
C ALA A 95 -4.17 -12.79 -0.47
N GLY A 96 -2.83 -12.88 -0.40
CA GLY A 96 -2.09 -14.15 -0.53
C GLY A 96 -1.33 -14.29 -1.84
N ASP A 97 -1.52 -13.38 -2.79
CA ASP A 97 -0.78 -13.35 -4.06
C ASP A 97 0.71 -13.15 -3.79
N THR A 98 1.54 -13.77 -4.63
CA THR A 98 2.98 -13.62 -4.58
C THR A 98 3.50 -13.11 -5.91
N THR A 99 4.32 -12.06 -5.87
CA THR A 99 4.92 -11.45 -7.06
C THR A 99 6.42 -11.30 -6.83
N GLN A 100 7.21 -11.71 -7.81
CA GLN A 100 8.65 -11.49 -7.80
C GLN A 100 8.99 -10.34 -8.74
N LEU A 101 9.73 -9.35 -8.24
CA LEU A 101 10.15 -8.18 -9.01
C LEU A 101 11.68 -8.13 -9.08
N SER A 102 12.23 -7.91 -10.27
CA SER A 102 13.65 -7.61 -10.44
C SER A 102 13.85 -6.11 -10.25
N LEU A 103 14.51 -5.70 -9.16
CA LEU A 103 14.55 -4.30 -8.77
C LEU A 103 15.75 -3.58 -9.39
N LYS A 104 15.48 -2.41 -9.97
CA LYS A 104 16.48 -1.39 -10.29
C LYS A 104 16.63 -0.40 -9.14
N SER A 105 15.52 -0.07 -8.47
CA SER A 105 15.51 0.74 -7.25
C SER A 105 14.35 0.35 -6.33
N PHE A 106 14.52 0.58 -5.03
CA PHE A 106 13.48 0.37 -4.01
C PHE A 106 13.69 1.38 -2.88
N LYS A 107 12.70 2.26 -2.71
CA LYS A 107 12.76 3.39 -1.78
C LYS A 107 11.49 3.45 -0.95
N HIS A 108 11.64 3.76 0.33
CA HIS A 108 10.56 4.24 1.16
C HIS A 108 10.14 5.65 0.71
N ASN A 109 8.85 5.94 0.71
CA ASN A 109 8.34 7.22 0.24
C ASN A 109 8.83 8.42 1.06
N MET A 110 9.11 8.24 2.35
CA MET A 110 9.53 9.30 3.28
C MET A 110 11.02 9.28 3.63
N THR A 111 11.61 8.09 3.76
CA THR A 111 12.95 7.89 4.34
C THR A 111 13.94 7.29 3.34
N GLU A 112 13.55 7.27 2.06
CA GLU A 112 14.34 6.80 0.93
C GLU A 112 14.90 5.40 1.15
N ASP A 113 16.20 5.25 1.40
CA ASP A 113 16.88 3.94 1.42
C ASP A 113 16.84 3.24 2.80
N THR A 114 16.02 3.75 3.71
CA THR A 114 15.89 3.27 5.08
C THR A 114 14.44 3.09 5.49
N ILE A 115 14.20 2.25 6.50
CA ILE A 115 12.95 2.22 7.27
C ILE A 115 13.21 2.88 8.62
N GLN A 116 12.34 3.82 9.00
CA GLN A 116 12.30 4.38 10.35
C GLN A 116 11.16 3.73 11.13
N LEU A 117 11.49 3.15 12.27
CA LEU A 117 10.53 2.62 13.23
C LEU A 117 10.03 3.75 14.14
N THR A 118 8.82 3.62 14.67
CA THR A 118 8.25 4.55 15.66
C THR A 118 9.08 4.67 16.94
N SER A 119 9.93 3.68 17.24
CA SER A 119 10.91 3.72 18.33
C SER A 119 12.04 4.74 18.10
N GLY A 120 12.14 5.32 16.90
CA GLY A 120 13.22 6.21 16.48
C GLY A 120 14.40 5.48 15.83
N GLN A 121 14.38 4.15 15.77
CA GLN A 121 15.43 3.38 15.11
C GLN A 121 15.32 3.46 13.58
N THR A 122 16.45 3.67 12.91
CA THR A 122 16.53 3.68 11.44
C THR A 122 17.35 2.50 10.95
N ILE A 123 16.80 1.73 10.02
CA ILE A 123 17.41 0.50 9.47
C ILE A 123 17.49 0.63 7.95
N ALA A 124 18.69 0.57 7.39
CA ALA A 124 18.88 0.60 5.94
C ALA A 124 18.38 -0.70 5.28
N PHE A 125 17.78 -0.60 4.09
CA PHE A 125 17.29 -1.78 3.35
C PHE A 125 18.38 -2.80 3.07
N GLU A 126 19.62 -2.35 2.86
CA GLU A 126 20.79 -3.22 2.72
C GLU A 126 21.12 -4.05 3.98
N LYS A 127 20.45 -3.85 5.11
CA LYS A 127 20.60 -4.68 6.31
C LYS A 127 19.42 -5.60 6.53
N ILE A 128 18.38 -5.48 5.72
CA ILE A 128 17.11 -6.19 5.87
C ILE A 128 17.06 -7.36 4.89
N HIS A 129 16.72 -8.54 5.38
CA HIS A 129 16.43 -9.71 4.56
C HIS A 129 14.92 -9.87 4.34
N GLN A 130 14.11 -9.65 5.37
CA GLN A 130 12.66 -9.83 5.32
C GLN A 130 11.93 -8.78 6.15
N LEU A 131 10.78 -8.35 5.65
CA LEU A 131 9.81 -7.49 6.32
C LEU A 131 8.49 -8.26 6.40
N ASP A 132 8.00 -8.52 7.62
CA ASP A 132 6.68 -9.07 7.85
C ASP A 132 5.78 -8.01 8.47
N TYR A 133 4.74 -7.63 7.74
CA TYR A 133 3.72 -6.70 8.25
C TYR A 133 2.65 -7.50 8.97
N LEU A 134 2.56 -7.25 10.27
CA LEU A 134 1.54 -7.82 11.13
C LEU A 134 0.19 -7.16 10.83
N THR A 135 -0.88 -7.75 11.33
CA THR A 135 -2.24 -7.22 11.14
C THR A 135 -2.36 -5.86 11.79
N VAL A 136 -3.02 -4.94 11.09
CA VAL A 136 -3.35 -3.60 11.58
C VAL A 136 -4.55 -3.75 12.51
N ASP A 137 -4.42 -3.33 13.76
CA ASP A 137 -5.62 -3.09 14.59
C ASP A 137 -6.41 -1.96 13.92
N GLY A 138 -7.70 -2.16 13.66
CA GLY A 138 -8.51 -1.36 12.74
C GLY A 138 -8.52 0.16 13.00
N ASP A 139 -8.19 0.58 14.22
CA ASP A 139 -8.14 1.99 14.63
C ASP A 139 -6.71 2.55 14.73
N ALA A 140 -5.68 1.73 14.53
CA ALA A 140 -4.29 2.11 14.70
C ALA A 140 -3.73 2.72 13.39
N HIS A 141 -3.25 3.96 13.46
CA HIS A 141 -2.43 4.59 12.41
C HIS A 141 -1.03 3.96 12.27
N THR A 142 -0.80 2.79 12.87
CA THR A 142 0.47 2.10 12.90
C THR A 142 0.29 0.62 12.57
N ILE A 143 1.29 0.05 11.90
CA ILE A 143 1.35 -1.35 11.51
C ILE A 143 2.50 -1.99 12.26
N GLY A 144 2.25 -3.12 12.91
CA GLY A 144 3.29 -3.95 13.49
C GLY A 144 4.23 -4.46 12.41
N LEU A 145 5.53 -4.33 12.62
CA LEU A 145 6.55 -4.74 11.67
C LEU A 145 7.54 -5.65 12.38
N LYS A 146 7.75 -6.84 11.82
CA LYS A 146 8.82 -7.74 12.21
C LYS A 146 9.85 -7.78 11.10
N LEU A 147 11.06 -7.32 11.38
CA LEU A 147 12.17 -7.30 10.44
C LEU A 147 13.12 -8.45 10.74
N THR A 148 13.50 -9.20 9.73
CA THR A 148 14.65 -10.11 9.81
C THR A 148 15.82 -9.45 9.09
N LEU A 149 16.91 -9.25 9.81
CA LEU A 149 18.14 -8.66 9.28
C LEU A 149 18.98 -9.72 8.55
N THR A 150 19.92 -9.28 7.72
CA THR A 150 20.84 -10.19 6.99
C THR A 150 21.79 -10.97 7.89
N ASP A 151 21.99 -10.52 9.11
CA ASP A 151 22.79 -11.24 10.12
C ASP A 151 21.94 -12.26 10.92
N GLY A 152 20.67 -12.45 10.55
CA GLY A 152 19.74 -13.38 11.20
C GLY A 152 19.06 -12.82 12.44
N ARG A 153 19.39 -11.61 12.89
CA ARG A 153 18.68 -10.97 14.01
C ARG A 153 17.26 -10.57 13.60
N VAL A 154 16.36 -10.63 14.56
CA VAL A 154 14.98 -10.18 14.42
C VAL A 154 14.78 -8.91 15.22
N VAL A 155 14.15 -7.92 14.60
CA VAL A 155 13.78 -6.65 15.21
C VAL A 155 12.28 -6.47 15.07
N ASP A 156 11.59 -6.30 16.18
CA ASP A 156 10.18 -5.95 16.19
C ASP A 156 10.04 -4.43 16.33
N GLY A 157 9.04 -3.86 15.66
CA GLY A 157 8.73 -2.43 15.72
C GLY A 157 7.35 -2.12 15.17
N THR A 158 7.05 -0.84 15.03
CA THR A 158 5.87 -0.38 14.31
C THR A 158 6.24 0.74 13.35
N ILE A 159 5.46 0.91 12.29
CA ILE A 159 5.58 1.98 11.30
C ILE A 159 4.22 2.61 11.04
N ALA A 160 4.16 3.80 10.45
CA ALA A 160 2.88 4.42 10.11
C ALA A 160 2.15 3.66 8.98
N SER A 161 0.82 3.59 9.03
CA SER A 161 0.02 2.84 8.05
C SER A 161 -0.05 3.48 6.66
N ASN A 162 0.16 4.79 6.56
CA ASN A 162 0.15 5.56 5.31
C ASN A 162 1.47 5.50 4.53
N TYR A 163 2.38 4.61 4.91
CA TYR A 163 3.68 4.44 4.25
C TYR A 163 3.56 3.60 2.98
N ALA A 164 4.46 3.88 2.04
CA ALA A 164 4.53 3.20 0.75
C ALA A 164 5.98 3.04 0.31
N TYR A 165 6.22 2.01 -0.49
CA TYR A 165 7.48 1.80 -1.21
C TYR A 165 7.28 2.16 -2.67
N LYS A 166 8.26 2.85 -3.24
CA LYS A 166 8.30 3.22 -4.66
C LYS A 166 9.63 2.81 -5.25
N GLY A 167 9.65 2.55 -6.54
CA GLY A 167 10.89 2.17 -7.20
C GLY A 167 10.70 1.86 -8.67
N GLU A 168 11.73 1.28 -9.23
CA GLU A 168 11.81 0.88 -10.64
C GLU A 168 12.11 -0.61 -10.70
N SER A 169 11.37 -1.33 -11.54
CA SER A 169 11.58 -2.75 -11.83
C SER A 169 11.95 -2.95 -13.31
N ASP A 170 12.16 -4.19 -13.71
CA ASP A 170 12.19 -4.61 -15.10
C ASP A 170 10.86 -4.35 -15.83
N LEU A 171 9.73 -4.41 -15.12
CA LEU A 171 8.39 -4.12 -15.65
C LEU A 171 8.02 -2.62 -15.67
N GLY A 172 8.86 -1.76 -15.07
CA GLY A 172 8.65 -0.31 -14.98
C GLY A 172 8.48 0.20 -13.54
N PRO A 173 8.01 1.45 -13.38
CA PRO A 173 7.82 2.06 -12.07
C PRO A 173 6.73 1.33 -11.28
N PHE A 174 6.92 1.21 -9.98
CA PHE A 174 5.91 0.64 -9.09
C PHE A 174 5.72 1.50 -7.84
N THR A 175 4.56 1.36 -7.23
CA THR A 175 4.26 1.84 -5.89
C THR A 175 3.49 0.76 -5.14
N ILE A 176 3.91 0.49 -3.91
CA ILE A 176 3.37 -0.57 -3.06
C ILE A 176 3.02 0.04 -1.71
N PHE A 177 1.75 0.00 -1.33
CA PHE A 177 1.31 0.48 -0.02
C PHE A 177 1.52 -0.59 1.05
N VAL A 178 2.01 -0.18 2.22
CA VAL A 178 2.28 -1.10 3.34
C VAL A 178 1.02 -1.86 3.77
N GLN A 179 -0.14 -1.22 3.69
CA GLN A 179 -1.42 -1.83 4.05
C GLN A 179 -1.80 -3.05 3.19
N ASP A 180 -1.33 -3.11 1.94
CA ASP A 180 -1.68 -4.19 1.01
C ASP A 180 -0.68 -5.36 1.06
N VAL A 181 0.46 -5.14 1.70
CA VAL A 181 1.56 -6.11 1.77
C VAL A 181 1.54 -6.84 3.09
N LYS A 182 1.71 -8.16 3.01
CA LYS A 182 1.94 -9.02 4.16
C LYS A 182 3.42 -9.23 4.41
N GLN A 183 4.19 -9.43 3.34
CA GLN A 183 5.60 -9.76 3.45
C GLN A 183 6.40 -9.24 2.24
N ILE A 184 7.64 -8.81 2.50
CA ILE A 184 8.65 -8.47 1.49
C ILE A 184 9.92 -9.23 1.83
N VAL A 185 10.43 -10.03 0.90
CA VAL A 185 11.71 -10.74 1.04
C VAL A 185 12.69 -10.19 0.01
N PHE A 186 13.85 -9.74 0.47
CA PHE A 186 14.93 -9.24 -0.37
C PHE A 186 15.89 -10.39 -0.71
N ASN A 187 15.84 -10.84 -1.97
CA ASN A 187 16.72 -11.85 -2.52
C ASN A 187 17.94 -11.16 -3.16
N ARG A 188 19.12 -11.35 -2.59
CA ARG A 188 20.35 -10.64 -2.95
C ARG A 188 21.60 -11.43 -2.61
#